data_AF-A0A1Y3TTM1-F1
#
_entry.id   AF-A0A1Y3TTM1-F1
#
_cell.length_a   1.000
_cell.length_b   1.000
_cell.length_c   1.000
_cell.angle_alpha   90.00
_cell.angle_beta   90.00
_cell.angle_gamma   90.00
#
_symmetry.space_group_name_H-M   'P 1'
#
loop_
_entity.id
_entity.type
_entity.pdbx_description
1 polymer ?
#
loop_
_entity_poly.entity_id
_entity_poly.type
_entity_poly.pdbx_seq_one_letter_code
_entity_poly.pdbx_strand_id
1 'polypeptide(L)'
;MKENWELAYEDYKKGLKRKEIAEKYNVSINTVKSWKTRHWNKMDKKEGAPPKKKRGAPLGNKNATGPPGNKHAEKHGFFSKWLPEETQQIIGEMPTNEIDTLWMNIQLQFAAIIRAQKLMYVHDQEDKTIEKIEEKDGNVIGERWEVQQAWDKQATFLSAQSRAMKTLESMIKQYNDMLHKNWDMVTEEQKERVNLIRAQINAVSAKTNENDTEEGVMIVNDLPRG
;
A
#
# COMPACT_ATOMS: atom_id res chain seq x y z
N MET A 1 -15.69 41.02 61.53
CA MET A 1 -14.31 41.37 61.92
C MET A 1 -13.42 41.11 60.71
N LYS A 2 -12.59 42.07 60.28
CA LYS A 2 -11.62 41.82 59.19
C LYS A 2 -10.54 40.88 59.70
N GLU A 3 -10.11 39.91 58.87
CA GLU A 3 -9.05 38.99 59.25
C GLU A 3 -7.67 39.69 59.18
N ASN A 4 -6.71 39.28 60.01
CA ASN A 4 -5.40 39.94 60.13
C ASN A 4 -4.64 40.03 58.78
N TRP A 5 -4.84 39.07 57.86
CA TRP A 5 -4.18 39.08 56.55
C TRP A 5 -4.78 40.09 55.56
N GLU A 6 -6.03 40.51 55.75
CA GLU A 6 -6.69 41.55 54.95
C GLU A 6 -6.16 42.93 55.35
N LEU A 7 -6.09 43.20 56.67
CA LEU A 7 -5.52 44.45 57.18
C LEU A 7 -4.02 44.56 56.83
N ALA A 8 -3.28 43.45 56.94
CA ALA A 8 -1.89 43.38 56.52
C ALA A 8 -1.70 43.61 54.99
N TYR A 9 -2.69 43.25 54.17
CA TYR A 9 -2.66 43.54 52.72
C TYR A 9 -2.83 45.04 52.44
N GLU A 10 -3.73 45.72 53.16
CA GLU A 10 -3.92 47.17 53.05
C GLU A 10 -2.63 47.92 53.45
N ASP A 11 -1.98 47.50 54.54
CA ASP A 11 -0.68 48.04 54.96
C ASP A 11 0.42 47.79 53.93
N TYR A 12 0.46 46.59 53.34
CA TYR A 12 1.38 46.27 52.25
C TYR A 12 1.14 47.14 51.01
N LYS A 13 -0.12 47.41 50.64
CA LYS A 13 -0.49 48.32 49.54
C LYS A 13 -0.14 49.78 49.83
N LYS A 14 -0.13 50.19 51.10
CA LYS A 14 0.35 51.50 51.56
C LYS A 14 1.88 51.61 51.59
N GLY A 15 2.60 50.53 51.26
CA GLY A 15 4.05 50.53 51.10
C GLY A 15 4.85 50.00 52.30
N LEU A 16 4.21 49.48 53.35
CA LEU A 16 4.91 48.89 54.49
C LEU A 16 5.68 47.63 54.04
N LYS A 17 6.91 47.49 54.56
CA LYS A 17 7.72 46.30 54.32
C LYS A 17 7.17 45.14 55.14
N ARG A 18 7.36 43.91 54.63
CA ARG A 18 6.86 42.69 55.30
C ARG A 18 7.42 42.48 56.71
N LYS A 19 8.58 43.06 57.03
CA LYS A 19 9.17 43.06 58.38
C LYS A 19 8.35 43.93 59.34
N GLU A 20 8.01 45.15 58.93
CA GLU A 20 7.20 46.09 59.70
C GLU A 20 5.78 45.54 59.92
N ILE A 21 5.21 44.88 58.92
CA ILE A 21 3.92 44.18 59.04
C ILE A 21 4.02 43.02 60.04
N ALA A 22 5.11 42.24 60.00
CA ALA A 22 5.31 41.14 60.94
C ALA A 22 5.36 41.63 62.39
N GLU A 23 6.09 42.73 62.65
CA GLU A 23 6.16 43.38 63.96
C GLU A 23 4.81 43.95 64.39
N LYS A 24 4.12 44.70 63.51
CA LYS A 24 2.82 45.34 63.79
C LYS A 24 1.74 44.34 64.20
N TYR A 25 1.71 43.17 63.55
CA TYR A 25 0.72 42.13 63.83
C TYR A 25 1.23 41.06 64.80
N ASN A 26 2.44 41.23 65.37
CA ASN A 26 3.11 40.27 66.24
C ASN A 26 3.13 38.83 65.67
N VAL A 27 3.44 38.71 64.37
CA VAL A 27 3.53 37.44 63.65
C VAL A 27 4.92 37.24 63.07
N SER A 28 5.28 35.99 62.76
CA SER A 28 6.52 35.73 62.05
C SER A 28 6.50 36.29 60.63
N ILE A 29 7.66 36.68 60.10
CA ILE A 29 7.79 37.08 58.69
C ILE A 29 7.34 35.98 57.72
N ASN A 30 7.44 34.71 58.13
CA ASN A 30 6.99 33.57 57.34
C ASN A 30 5.47 33.51 57.25
N THR A 31 4.76 33.93 58.30
CA THR A 31 3.30 34.09 58.30
C THR A 31 2.88 35.14 57.26
N VAL A 32 3.55 36.30 57.23
CA VAL A 32 3.28 37.36 56.23
C VAL A 32 3.60 36.88 54.81
N LYS A 33 4.70 36.14 54.60
CA LYS A 33 5.00 35.51 53.30
C LYS A 33 3.91 34.52 52.89
N SER A 34 3.37 33.76 53.85
CA SER A 34 2.30 32.80 53.61
C SER A 34 0.99 33.50 53.21
N TRP A 35 0.64 34.62 53.84
CA TRP A 35 -0.50 35.44 53.47
C TRP A 35 -0.37 35.98 52.05
N LYS A 36 0.83 36.44 51.65
CA LYS A 36 1.09 36.87 50.29
C LYS A 36 0.80 35.77 49.27
N THR A 37 1.32 34.57 49.50
CA THR A 37 1.15 33.44 48.57
C THR A 37 -0.29 32.96 48.50
N ARG A 38 -0.97 32.82 49.65
CA ARG A 38 -2.31 32.22 49.72
C ARG A 38 -3.43 33.18 49.36
N HIS A 39 -3.31 34.45 49.75
CA HIS A 39 -4.40 35.42 49.65
C HIS A 39 -4.04 36.60 48.73
N TRP A 40 -2.94 37.31 48.97
CA TRP A 40 -2.65 38.55 48.24
C TRP A 40 -2.39 38.31 46.74
N ASN A 41 -1.67 37.24 46.38
CA ASN A 41 -1.44 36.87 44.97
C ASN A 41 -2.73 36.54 44.20
N LYS A 42 -3.82 36.20 44.89
CA LYS A 42 -5.15 36.01 44.26
C LYS A 42 -5.87 37.33 44.11
N MET A 43 -5.75 38.22 45.10
CA MET A 43 -6.31 39.59 45.06
C MET A 43 -5.62 40.50 44.03
N ASP A 44 -4.34 40.27 43.75
CA ASP A 44 -3.57 41.00 42.72
C ASP A 44 -3.82 40.51 41.29
N LYS A 45 -4.47 39.36 41.11
CA LYS A 45 -4.83 38.86 39.77
C LYS A 45 -6.17 39.48 39.35
N LYS A 46 -6.16 40.28 38.29
CA LYS A 46 -7.39 40.58 37.54
C LYS A 46 -8.03 39.25 37.12
N GLU A 47 -9.32 39.06 37.38
CA GLU A 47 -10.06 37.89 36.91
C GLU A 47 -9.92 37.77 35.39
N GLY A 48 -9.16 36.78 34.96
CA GLY A 48 -8.91 36.46 33.57
C GLY A 48 -8.20 35.12 33.50
N ALA A 49 -8.79 34.17 32.77
CA ALA A 49 -8.24 32.82 32.63
C ALA A 49 -6.80 32.88 32.10
N PRO A 50 -5.86 32.08 32.63
CA PRO A 50 -4.48 32.08 32.13
C PRO A 50 -4.47 31.69 30.65
N PRO A 51 -3.66 32.34 29.80
CA PRO A 51 -3.58 31.98 28.39
C PRO A 51 -3.10 30.53 28.28
N LYS A 52 -3.90 29.69 27.62
CA LYS A 52 -3.54 28.28 27.36
C LYS A 52 -2.21 28.27 26.60
N LYS A 53 -1.15 27.74 27.23
CA LYS A 53 0.11 27.45 26.52
C LYS A 53 -0.21 26.49 25.38
N LYS A 54 -0.01 26.91 24.13
CA LYS A 54 -0.14 26.00 22.97
C LYS A 54 0.92 24.90 23.13
N ARG A 55 0.48 23.65 23.28
CA ARG A 55 1.37 22.48 23.15
C ARG A 55 1.71 22.33 21.68
N GLY A 56 2.99 22.33 21.34
CA GLY A 56 3.47 22.12 19.98
C GLY A 56 4.84 22.75 19.73
N ALA A 57 5.52 22.26 18.68
CA ALA A 57 6.73 22.91 18.18
C ALA A 57 6.40 24.34 17.72
N PRO A 58 7.35 25.29 17.81
CA PRO A 58 7.18 26.65 17.29
C PRO A 58 6.73 26.63 15.83
N LEU A 59 5.80 27.53 15.47
CA LEU A 59 5.37 27.72 14.09
C LEU A 59 6.60 28.13 13.27
N GLY A 60 6.99 27.31 12.28
CA GLY A 60 8.21 27.49 11.49
C GLY A 60 9.44 26.69 11.94
N ASN A 61 9.29 25.69 12.82
CA ASN A 61 10.37 24.77 13.16
C ASN A 61 10.84 23.97 11.93
N LYS A 62 12.06 24.26 11.46
CA LYS A 62 12.73 23.56 10.34
C LYS A 62 13.43 22.26 10.76
N ASN A 63 13.42 21.89 12.05
CA ASN A 63 14.03 20.64 12.52
C ASN A 63 13.25 19.38 12.07
N ALA A 64 12.07 19.53 11.48
CA ALA A 64 11.35 18.44 10.80
C ALA A 64 11.78 18.27 9.34
N THR A 65 12.49 19.26 8.77
CA THR A 65 13.05 19.20 7.42
C THR A 65 14.49 18.71 7.58
N GLY A 66 14.70 17.41 7.48
CA GLY A 66 16.06 16.86 7.55
C GLY A 66 16.97 17.42 6.43
N PRO A 67 18.29 17.18 6.52
CA PRO A 67 19.28 17.74 5.59
C PRO A 67 18.95 17.42 4.11
N PRO A 68 19.44 18.22 3.13
CA PRO A 68 19.33 17.87 1.71
C PRO A 68 19.90 16.46 1.48
N GLY A 69 19.08 15.54 0.96
CA GLY A 69 19.40 14.09 0.90
C GLY A 69 18.84 13.27 2.06
N ASN A 70 17.96 13.84 2.89
CA ASN A 70 17.26 13.10 3.94
C ASN A 70 16.27 12.09 3.33
N LYS A 71 16.69 10.83 3.30
CA LYS A 71 15.91 9.67 2.84
C LYS A 71 14.87 9.18 3.84
N HIS A 72 14.63 9.89 4.96
CA HIS A 72 13.63 9.47 5.95
C HIS A 72 12.20 9.39 5.40
N ALA A 73 11.92 10.09 4.30
CA ALA A 73 10.64 10.05 3.59
C ALA A 73 10.62 9.05 2.41
N GLU A 74 11.75 8.41 2.07
CA GLU A 74 11.76 7.32 1.10
C GLU A 74 10.98 6.15 1.73
N LYS A 75 9.79 5.85 1.21
CA LYS A 75 8.97 4.69 1.60
C LYS A 75 9.58 3.35 1.16
N HIS A 76 10.89 3.28 0.94
CA HIS A 76 11.53 2.17 0.25
C HIS A 76 12.53 1.50 1.21
N GLY A 77 12.18 0.26 1.59
CA GLY A 77 12.87 -0.53 2.60
C GLY A 77 14.21 -1.12 2.16
N PHE A 78 14.58 -2.23 2.81
CA PHE A 78 15.84 -2.99 2.66
C PHE A 78 16.38 -3.15 1.21
N PHE A 79 15.50 -3.15 0.20
CA PHE A 79 15.84 -3.40 -1.20
C PHE A 79 16.32 -2.18 -2.00
N SER A 80 16.21 -0.95 -1.50
CA SER A 80 16.62 0.26 -2.23
C SER A 80 18.10 0.33 -2.58
N LYS A 81 18.94 -0.47 -1.91
CA LYS A 81 20.38 -0.55 -2.17
C LYS A 81 20.70 -1.43 -3.39
N TRP A 82 19.80 -2.32 -3.78
CA TRP A 82 20.08 -3.41 -4.71
C TRP A 82 19.18 -3.43 -5.95
N LEU A 83 18.07 -2.70 -5.94
CA LEU A 83 17.10 -2.69 -7.03
C LEU A 83 17.17 -1.39 -7.85
N PRO A 84 16.98 -1.46 -9.18
CA PRO A 84 16.78 -0.29 -10.03
C PRO A 84 15.59 0.57 -9.57
N GLU A 85 15.62 1.87 -9.85
CA GLU A 85 14.58 2.83 -9.44
C GLU A 85 13.19 2.44 -9.94
N GLU A 86 13.08 1.99 -11.19
CA GLU A 86 11.83 1.49 -11.77
C GLU A 86 11.24 0.33 -10.97
N THR A 87 12.10 -0.60 -10.52
CA THR A 87 11.68 -1.74 -9.68
C THR A 87 11.27 -1.27 -8.27
N GLN A 88 11.90 -0.23 -7.73
CA GLN A 88 11.54 0.33 -6.44
C GLN A 88 10.18 1.04 -6.47
N GLN A 89 9.87 1.74 -7.56
CA GLN A 89 8.56 2.35 -7.77
C GLN A 89 7.47 1.28 -7.81
N ILE A 90 7.67 0.22 -8.60
CA ILE A 90 6.74 -0.92 -8.67
C ILE A 90 6.52 -1.53 -7.28
N ILE A 91 7.60 -1.83 -6.54
CA ILE A 91 7.49 -2.44 -5.20
C ILE A 91 6.81 -1.50 -4.20
N GLY A 92 7.05 -0.19 -4.29
CA GLY A 92 6.42 0.80 -3.42
C GLY A 92 4.93 0.95 -3.65
N GLU A 93 4.44 0.63 -4.85
CA GLU A 93 3.02 0.61 -5.20
C GLU A 93 2.34 -0.72 -4.86
N MET A 94 3.10 -1.78 -4.57
CA MET A 94 2.53 -3.07 -4.19
C MET A 94 1.84 -2.98 -2.81
N PRO A 95 0.70 -3.66 -2.64
CA PRO A 95 0.05 -3.74 -1.36
C PRO A 95 0.94 -4.45 -0.33
N THR A 96 0.91 -3.99 0.91
CA THR A 96 1.69 -4.61 2.00
C THR A 96 0.96 -5.75 2.69
N ASN A 97 -0.36 -5.86 2.50
CA ASN A 97 -1.19 -6.93 3.06
C ASN A 97 -1.05 -8.19 2.19
N GLU A 98 -0.90 -9.35 2.82
CA GLU A 98 -0.78 -10.65 2.16
C GLU A 98 -1.99 -10.98 1.27
N ILE A 99 -3.22 -10.66 1.71
CA ILE A 99 -4.46 -10.88 0.96
C ILE A 99 -4.47 -10.04 -0.33
N ASP A 100 -4.14 -8.76 -0.21
CA ASP A 100 -4.12 -7.86 -1.36
C ASP A 100 -2.94 -8.15 -2.30
N THR A 101 -1.82 -8.65 -1.77
CA THR A 101 -0.69 -9.13 -2.58
C THR A 101 -1.08 -10.35 -3.42
N LEU A 102 -1.76 -11.33 -2.80
CA LEU A 102 -2.26 -12.49 -3.51
C LEU A 102 -3.30 -12.10 -4.56
N TRP A 103 -4.18 -11.13 -4.24
CA TRP A 103 -5.13 -10.59 -5.21
C TRP A 103 -4.43 -9.93 -6.41
N MET A 104 -3.42 -9.10 -6.18
CA MET A 104 -2.63 -8.49 -7.25
C MET A 104 -1.96 -9.55 -8.13
N ASN A 105 -1.43 -10.64 -7.54
CA ASN A 105 -0.86 -11.76 -8.29
C ASN A 105 -1.91 -12.49 -9.15
N ILE A 106 -3.13 -12.67 -8.63
CA ILE A 106 -4.27 -13.23 -9.40
C ILE A 106 -4.56 -12.35 -10.61
N GLN A 107 -4.64 -11.02 -10.42
CA GLN A 107 -4.90 -10.07 -11.51
C GLN A 107 -3.77 -10.10 -12.55
N LEU A 108 -2.51 -10.10 -12.11
CA LEU A 108 -1.35 -10.15 -12.99
C LEU A 108 -1.31 -11.44 -13.82
N GLN A 109 -1.56 -12.59 -13.18
CA GLN A 109 -1.59 -13.89 -13.86
C GLN A 109 -2.74 -13.95 -14.86
N PHE A 110 -3.92 -13.45 -14.50
CA PHE A 110 -5.07 -13.38 -15.40
C PHE A 110 -4.78 -12.48 -16.61
N ALA A 111 -4.18 -11.31 -16.39
CA ALA A 111 -3.76 -10.40 -17.46
C ALA A 111 -2.70 -11.04 -18.38
N ALA A 112 -1.73 -11.78 -17.81
CA ALA A 112 -0.72 -12.51 -18.58
C ALA A 112 -1.35 -13.59 -19.46
N ILE A 113 -2.35 -14.32 -18.96
CA ILE A 113 -3.09 -15.32 -19.74
C ILE A 113 -3.81 -14.65 -20.91
N ILE A 114 -4.55 -13.56 -20.69
CA ILE A 114 -5.23 -12.83 -21.77
C ILE A 114 -4.23 -12.32 -22.82
N ARG A 115 -3.08 -11.79 -22.38
CA ARG A 115 -2.03 -11.32 -23.28
C ARG A 115 -1.45 -12.48 -24.10
N ALA A 116 -1.21 -13.62 -23.48
CA ALA A 116 -0.70 -14.82 -24.15
C ALA A 116 -1.68 -15.33 -25.22
N GLN A 117 -2.99 -15.29 -24.97
CA GLN A 117 -4.01 -15.65 -25.97
C GLN A 117 -3.88 -14.80 -27.25
N LYS A 118 -3.61 -13.49 -27.10
CA LYS A 118 -3.40 -12.61 -28.26
C LYS A 118 -2.09 -12.86 -29.00
N LEU A 119 -1.03 -13.22 -28.28
CA LEU A 119 0.30 -13.43 -28.87
C LEU A 119 0.47 -14.80 -29.52
N MET A 120 -0.18 -15.84 -28.98
CA MET A 120 -0.03 -17.23 -29.40
C MET A 120 -1.20 -17.72 -30.25
N TYR A 121 -2.06 -16.81 -30.72
CA TYR A 121 -3.20 -17.13 -31.58
C TYR A 121 -2.73 -17.78 -32.88
N VAL A 122 -3.32 -18.93 -33.21
CA VAL A 122 -3.13 -19.64 -34.48
C VAL A 122 -4.38 -19.40 -35.32
N HIS A 123 -4.23 -18.80 -36.50
CA HIS A 123 -5.39 -18.42 -37.33
C HIS A 123 -6.00 -19.63 -38.05
N ASP A 124 -5.18 -20.47 -38.65
CA ASP A 124 -5.59 -21.63 -39.43
C ASP A 124 -4.51 -22.72 -39.46
N GLN A 125 -4.74 -23.81 -40.22
CA GLN A 125 -3.81 -24.94 -40.36
C GLN A 125 -2.49 -24.56 -41.06
N GLU A 126 -2.48 -23.47 -41.83
CA GLU A 126 -1.33 -23.00 -42.60
C GLU A 126 -0.49 -21.94 -41.85
N ASP A 127 -0.96 -21.45 -40.70
CA ASP A 127 -0.30 -20.47 -39.82
C ASP A 127 0.97 -21.04 -39.14
N LYS A 128 1.97 -21.28 -39.98
CA LYS A 128 3.32 -21.69 -39.64
C LYS A 128 4.20 -20.47 -39.44
N THR A 129 5.10 -20.56 -38.47
CA THR A 129 6.17 -19.58 -38.28
C THR A 129 7.45 -20.13 -38.89
N ILE A 130 8.08 -19.35 -39.78
CA ILE A 130 9.34 -19.70 -40.42
C ILE A 130 10.32 -18.57 -40.12
N GLU A 131 11.40 -18.90 -39.41
CA GLU A 131 12.42 -17.93 -39.01
C GLU A 131 13.81 -18.43 -39.38
N LYS A 132 14.63 -17.56 -39.99
CA LYS A 132 16.04 -17.87 -40.30
C LYS A 132 16.85 -17.70 -39.01
N ILE A 133 17.34 -18.81 -38.47
CA ILE A 133 18.06 -18.82 -37.18
C ILE A 133 19.58 -18.85 -37.35
N GLU A 134 20.08 -19.18 -38.55
CA GLU A 134 21.51 -19.20 -38.81
C GLU A 134 21.80 -18.85 -40.27
N GLU A 135 22.80 -17.98 -40.46
CA GLU A 135 23.42 -17.69 -41.75
C GLU A 135 24.92 -17.91 -41.62
N LYS A 136 25.47 -18.83 -42.41
CA LYS A 136 26.91 -19.09 -42.49
C LYS A 136 27.43 -18.63 -43.85
N ASP A 137 28.43 -17.76 -43.80
CA ASP A 137 29.17 -17.32 -44.98
C ASP A 137 30.67 -17.60 -44.81
N GLY A 138 31.32 -18.12 -45.86
CA GLY A 138 32.69 -18.64 -45.82
C GLY A 138 32.89 -19.93 -46.62
N ASN A 139 33.75 -20.84 -46.14
CA ASN A 139 34.11 -22.07 -46.89
C ASN A 139 32.97 -23.10 -47.00
N VAL A 140 31.92 -22.95 -46.16
CA VAL A 140 30.65 -23.67 -46.25
C VAL A 140 29.54 -22.62 -46.15
N ILE A 141 28.83 -22.40 -47.24
CA ILE A 141 27.67 -21.51 -47.30
C ILE A 141 26.44 -22.32 -46.91
N GLY A 142 25.65 -21.82 -45.96
CA GLY A 142 24.44 -22.51 -45.53
C GLY A 142 23.52 -21.64 -44.71
N GLU A 143 22.22 -21.91 -44.86
CA GLU A 143 21.17 -21.29 -44.06
C GLU A 143 20.48 -22.36 -43.22
N ARG A 144 20.13 -22.01 -41.98
CA ARG A 144 19.28 -22.84 -41.12
C ARG A 144 17.99 -22.10 -40.81
N TRP A 145 16.89 -22.81 -41.02
CA TRP A 145 15.54 -22.31 -40.79
C TRP A 145 14.89 -23.09 -39.65
N GLU A 146 14.25 -22.38 -38.73
CA GLU A 146 13.32 -22.95 -37.75
C GLU A 146 11.90 -22.84 -38.31
N VAL A 147 11.16 -23.95 -38.26
CA VAL A 147 9.76 -24.01 -38.71
C VAL A 147 8.92 -24.52 -37.55
N GLN A 148 7.96 -23.71 -37.12
CA GLN A 148 6.96 -24.10 -36.13
C GLN A 148 5.62 -24.27 -36.84
N GLN A 149 5.08 -25.50 -36.81
CA GLN A 149 3.81 -25.83 -37.44
C GLN A 149 2.63 -25.26 -36.64
N ALA A 150 1.51 -24.97 -37.32
CA ALA A 150 0.30 -24.46 -36.68
C ALA A 150 -0.20 -25.35 -35.54
N TRP A 151 -0.21 -26.67 -35.74
CA TRP A 151 -0.64 -27.64 -34.73
C TRP A 151 0.32 -27.73 -33.55
N ASP A 152 1.63 -27.59 -33.77
CA ASP A 152 2.64 -27.53 -32.70
C ASP A 152 2.49 -26.26 -31.85
N LYS A 153 2.30 -25.11 -32.50
CA LYS A 153 2.02 -23.82 -31.84
C LYS A 153 0.77 -23.93 -30.95
N GLN A 154 -0.31 -24.47 -31.51
CA GLN A 154 -1.59 -24.63 -30.81
C GLN A 154 -1.47 -25.62 -29.63
N ALA A 155 -0.80 -26.76 -29.81
CA ALA A 155 -0.58 -27.73 -28.74
C ALA A 155 0.27 -27.14 -27.61
N THR A 156 1.33 -26.41 -27.96
CA THR A 156 2.19 -25.70 -26.99
C THR A 156 1.40 -24.66 -26.22
N PHE A 157 0.59 -23.86 -26.92
CA PHE A 157 -0.30 -22.87 -26.33
C PHE A 157 -1.31 -23.49 -25.35
N LEU A 158 -2.05 -24.52 -25.76
CA LEU A 158 -3.04 -25.19 -24.92
C LEU A 158 -2.40 -25.80 -23.66
N SER A 159 -1.22 -26.41 -23.80
CA SER A 159 -0.46 -26.95 -22.67
C SER A 159 -0.01 -25.86 -21.70
N ALA A 160 0.55 -24.76 -22.21
CA ALA A 160 0.96 -23.62 -21.40
C ALA A 160 -0.24 -22.93 -20.71
N GLN A 161 -1.33 -22.72 -21.45
CA GLN A 161 -2.56 -22.12 -20.95
C GLN A 161 -3.20 -22.97 -19.84
N SER A 162 -3.29 -24.30 -20.03
CA SER A 162 -3.82 -25.21 -19.01
C SER A 162 -3.04 -25.12 -17.70
N ARG A 163 -1.70 -25.10 -17.77
CA ARG A 163 -0.83 -24.93 -16.60
C ARG A 163 -1.06 -23.57 -15.93
N ALA A 164 -1.13 -22.50 -16.71
CA ALA A 164 -1.36 -21.15 -16.21
C ALA A 164 -2.73 -21.03 -15.51
N MET A 165 -3.78 -21.61 -16.09
CA MET A 165 -5.12 -21.64 -15.51
C MET A 165 -5.16 -22.43 -14.20
N LYS A 166 -4.47 -23.58 -14.12
CA LYS A 166 -4.38 -24.36 -12.87
C LYS A 166 -3.71 -23.57 -11.74
N THR A 167 -2.66 -22.81 -12.06
CA THR A 167 -2.01 -21.92 -11.08
C THR A 167 -2.96 -20.80 -10.65
N LEU A 168 -3.68 -20.17 -11.59
CA LEU A 168 -4.67 -19.15 -11.29
C LEU A 168 -5.79 -19.67 -10.37
N GLU A 169 -6.32 -20.87 -10.66
CA GLU A 169 -7.33 -21.53 -9.83
C GLU A 169 -6.82 -21.78 -8.41
N SER A 170 -5.58 -22.26 -8.25
CA SER A 170 -4.96 -22.46 -6.94
C SER A 170 -4.82 -21.15 -6.17
N MET A 171 -4.42 -20.04 -6.82
CA MET A 171 -4.32 -18.75 -6.15
C MET A 171 -5.70 -18.23 -5.72
N ILE A 172 -6.72 -18.38 -6.56
CA ILE A 172 -8.11 -18.02 -6.22
C ILE A 172 -8.60 -18.85 -5.02
N LYS A 173 -8.27 -20.15 -4.96
CA LYS A 173 -8.59 -21.00 -3.82
C LYS A 173 -7.90 -20.50 -2.54
N GLN A 174 -6.60 -20.25 -2.59
CA GLN A 174 -5.85 -19.72 -1.45
C GLN A 174 -6.41 -18.38 -0.97
N TYR A 175 -6.79 -17.50 -1.90
CA TYR A 175 -7.41 -16.22 -1.58
C TYR A 175 -8.73 -16.41 -0.83
N ASN A 176 -9.62 -17.28 -1.33
CA ASN A 176 -10.86 -17.63 -0.61
C ASN A 176 -10.60 -18.18 0.79
N ASP A 177 -9.62 -19.08 0.93
CA ASP A 177 -9.26 -19.66 2.23
C ASP A 177 -8.75 -18.59 3.21
N MET A 178 -7.99 -17.61 2.72
CA MET A 178 -7.54 -16.47 3.53
C MET A 178 -8.70 -15.55 3.93
N LEU A 179 -9.66 -15.31 3.03
CA LEU A 179 -10.85 -14.52 3.35
C LEU A 179 -11.69 -15.20 4.43
N HIS A 180 -11.92 -16.52 4.32
CA HIS A 180 -12.70 -17.27 5.31
C HIS A 180 -12.05 -17.27 6.70
N LYS A 181 -10.72 -17.31 6.79
CA LYS A 181 -10.00 -17.26 8.08
C LYS A 181 -10.23 -15.95 8.83
N ASN A 182 -10.43 -14.85 8.12
CA ASN A 182 -10.60 -13.51 8.68
C ASN A 182 -11.95 -12.90 8.29
N TRP A 183 -12.99 -13.72 8.13
CA TRP A 183 -14.26 -13.32 7.50
C TRP A 183 -14.91 -12.08 8.13
N ASP A 184 -14.77 -11.92 9.44
CA ASP A 184 -15.31 -10.79 10.22
C ASP A 184 -14.54 -9.47 10.00
N MET A 185 -13.31 -9.54 9.46
CA MET A 185 -12.44 -8.38 9.19
C MET A 185 -12.28 -8.08 7.70
N VAL A 186 -12.85 -8.91 6.83
CA VAL A 186 -12.78 -8.79 5.37
C VAL A 186 -13.89 -7.88 4.86
N THR A 187 -13.53 -6.96 3.96
CA THR A 187 -14.50 -6.04 3.33
C THR A 187 -15.42 -6.78 2.36
N GLU A 188 -16.63 -6.27 2.15
CA GLU A 188 -17.56 -6.84 1.16
C GLU A 188 -16.96 -6.81 -0.26
N GLU A 189 -16.23 -5.75 -0.61
CA GLU A 189 -15.49 -5.67 -1.88
C GLU A 189 -14.54 -6.86 -2.07
N GLN A 190 -13.79 -7.22 -1.02
CA GLN A 190 -12.86 -8.35 -1.08
C GLN A 190 -13.56 -9.68 -1.31
N LYS A 191 -14.78 -9.86 -0.78
CA LYS A 191 -15.61 -11.06 -0.99
C LYS A 191 -16.13 -11.14 -2.43
N GLU A 192 -16.52 -10.01 -3.00
CA GLU A 192 -17.08 -9.93 -4.36
C GLU A 192 -16.03 -10.14 -5.47
N ARG A 193 -14.77 -9.74 -5.24
CA ARG A 193 -13.64 -9.90 -6.19
C ARG A 193 -13.54 -11.31 -6.79
N VAL A 194 -13.79 -12.35 -5.98
CA VAL A 194 -13.72 -13.76 -6.41
C VAL A 194 -14.83 -14.09 -7.42
N ASN A 195 -16.03 -13.58 -7.20
CA ASN A 195 -17.16 -13.82 -8.10
C ASN A 195 -16.92 -13.14 -9.44
N LEU A 196 -16.41 -11.90 -9.40
CA LEU A 196 -16.05 -11.15 -10.60
C LEU A 196 -14.97 -11.88 -11.42
N ILE A 197 -13.87 -12.30 -10.80
CA ILE A 197 -12.78 -12.95 -11.54
C ILE A 197 -13.21 -14.31 -12.10
N ARG A 198 -14.04 -15.08 -11.38
CA ARG A 198 -14.60 -16.33 -11.89
C ARG A 198 -15.49 -16.09 -13.12
N ALA A 199 -16.33 -15.06 -13.08
CA ALA A 199 -17.14 -14.68 -14.24
C ALA A 199 -16.28 -14.26 -15.44
N GLN A 200 -15.22 -13.49 -15.21
CA GLN A 200 -14.26 -13.10 -16.25
C GLN A 200 -13.50 -14.29 -16.84
N ILE A 201 -13.05 -15.23 -16.00
CA ILE A 201 -12.41 -16.48 -16.46
C ILE A 201 -13.37 -17.28 -17.34
N ASN A 202 -14.63 -17.44 -16.91
CA ASN A 202 -15.64 -18.16 -17.70
C ASN A 202 -15.88 -17.48 -19.06
N ALA A 203 -15.94 -16.15 -19.10
CA ALA A 203 -16.08 -15.40 -20.35
C ALA A 203 -14.86 -15.56 -21.26
N VAL A 204 -13.65 -15.59 -20.71
CA VAL A 204 -12.41 -15.83 -21.48
C VAL A 204 -12.39 -17.25 -22.03
N SER A 205 -12.76 -18.25 -21.24
CA SER A 205 -12.85 -19.64 -21.67
C SER A 205 -13.92 -19.87 -22.74
N ALA A 206 -15.04 -19.14 -22.69
CA ALA A 206 -16.08 -19.20 -23.71
C ALA A 206 -15.60 -18.63 -25.05
N LYS A 207 -14.86 -17.50 -25.05
CA LYS A 207 -14.31 -16.89 -26.27
C LYS A 207 -13.28 -17.76 -26.99
N THR A 208 -12.55 -18.60 -26.26
CA THR A 208 -11.67 -19.62 -26.86
C THR A 208 -12.44 -20.71 -27.60
N ASN A 209 -13.73 -20.92 -27.31
CA ASN A 209 -14.57 -21.93 -27.95
C ASN A 209 -15.54 -21.34 -28.99
N GLU A 210 -15.95 -20.08 -28.88
CA GLU A 210 -16.88 -19.43 -29.83
C GLU A 210 -16.23 -19.03 -31.17
N ASN A 211 -14.90 -18.87 -31.22
CA ASN A 211 -14.21 -18.64 -32.49
C ASN A 211 -14.21 -19.89 -33.42
N ASP A 212 -14.73 -21.04 -32.97
CA ASP A 212 -15.04 -22.19 -33.82
C ASP A 212 -16.36 -22.03 -34.60
N THR A 213 -17.15 -20.96 -34.36
CA THR A 213 -18.51 -20.83 -34.93
C THR A 213 -18.72 -19.75 -35.99
N GLU A 214 -17.74 -18.89 -36.29
CA GLU A 214 -17.84 -17.98 -37.46
C GLU A 214 -16.95 -18.36 -38.66
N GLU A 215 -15.95 -19.22 -38.49
CA GLU A 215 -15.30 -19.98 -39.58
C GLU A 215 -14.88 -21.36 -39.05
N GLY A 216 -15.86 -22.26 -38.92
CA GLY A 216 -15.63 -23.58 -38.33
C GLY A 216 -14.68 -24.44 -39.15
N VAL A 217 -13.46 -24.65 -38.65
CA VAL A 217 -12.63 -25.79 -39.06
C VAL A 217 -13.33 -27.05 -38.59
N MET A 218 -14.05 -27.71 -39.50
CA MET A 218 -14.48 -29.09 -39.28
C MET A 218 -13.23 -29.96 -39.14
N ILE A 219 -12.93 -30.42 -37.92
CA ILE A 219 -12.05 -31.58 -37.73
C ILE A 219 -12.82 -32.80 -38.23
N VAL A 220 -12.75 -33.04 -39.54
CA VAL A 220 -13.19 -34.30 -40.12
C VAL A 220 -12.20 -35.36 -39.66
N ASN A 221 -12.67 -36.28 -38.83
CA ASN A 221 -11.88 -37.45 -38.42
C ASN A 221 -11.83 -38.46 -39.58
N ASP A 222 -11.04 -38.15 -40.62
CA ASP A 222 -10.79 -39.00 -41.80
C ASP A 222 -9.66 -40.01 -41.55
N LEU A 223 -9.53 -40.53 -40.33
CA LEU A 223 -8.75 -41.73 -40.10
C LEU A 223 -9.54 -42.93 -40.63
N PRO A 224 -9.07 -43.66 -41.66
CA PRO A 224 -9.71 -44.90 -42.05
C PRO A 224 -9.68 -45.83 -40.83
N ARG A 225 -10.86 -46.32 -40.44
CA ARG A 225 -10.94 -47.39 -39.44
C ARG A 225 -10.23 -48.60 -40.03
N GLY A 226 -9.06 -48.91 -39.49
CA GLY A 226 -8.40 -50.20 -39.69
C GLY A 226 -9.23 -51.34 -39.09
#